data_AF-A0A838J788-F1
#
_entry.id   AF-A0A838J788-F1
#
_cell.length_a   1.000
_cell.length_b   1.000
_cell.length_c   1.000
_cell.angle_alpha   90.00
_cell.angle_beta   90.00
_cell.angle_gamma   90.00
#
_symmetry.space_group_name_H-M   'P 1'
#
loop_
_entity.id
_entity.type
_entity.pdbx_description
1 polymer ?
#
loop_
_entity_poly.entity_id
_entity_poly.type
_entity_poly.pdbx_seq_one_letter_code
_entity_poly.pdbx_strand_id
1 'polypeptide(L)'
;MMLWEWVGMIGSILVLDLALSGDNALVLGAAAAGLPQRQRWYALFFGGAGAIVLRIVFSSIATIVLNIPWLQTAGALILMVIAVRLLAERASG
;
A
#
# COMPACT_ATOMS: atom_id res chain seq x y z
N MET A 1 -19.38 -4.13 24.72
CA MET A 1 -19.64 -4.50 23.31
C MET A 1 -18.99 -3.51 22.34
N MET A 2 -19.35 -2.23 22.34
CA MET A 2 -18.79 -1.22 21.41
C MET A 2 -17.25 -1.19 21.35
N LEU A 3 -16.54 -1.17 22.48
CA LEU A 3 -15.07 -1.02 22.49
C LEU A 3 -14.34 -2.13 21.73
N TRP A 4 -14.88 -3.35 21.73
CA TRP A 4 -14.29 -4.50 21.04
C TRP A 4 -14.47 -4.40 19.52
N GLU A 5 -15.57 -3.80 19.06
CA GLU A 5 -15.83 -3.53 17.64
C GLU A 5 -14.90 -2.45 17.10
N TRP A 6 -14.68 -1.36 17.85
CA TRP A 6 -13.72 -0.31 17.47
C TRP A 6 -12.29 -0.85 17.36
N VAL A 7 -11.86 -1.65 18.35
CA VAL A 7 -10.55 -2.31 18.31
C VAL A 7 -10.46 -3.28 17.13
N GLY A 8 -11.52 -4.04 16.84
CA GLY A 8 -11.59 -4.93 15.70
C GLY A 8 -11.48 -4.22 14.34
N MET A 9 -12.19 -3.10 14.17
CA MET A 9 -12.15 -2.29 12.94
C MET A 9 -10.79 -1.61 12.75
N ILE A 10 -10.25 -1.00 13.80
CA ILE A 10 -8.93 -0.35 13.72
C ILE A 10 -7.85 -1.40 13.46
N GLY A 11 -7.93 -2.55 14.12
CA GLY A 11 -7.00 -3.66 13.93
C GLY A 11 -7.03 -4.23 12.52
N SER A 12 -8.20 -4.44 11.91
CA SER A 12 -8.30 -4.97 10.55
C SER A 12 -7.77 -4.00 9.51
N ILE A 13 -8.04 -2.69 9.66
CA ILE A 13 -7.48 -1.65 8.81
C ILE A 13 -5.96 -1.61 8.94
N LEU A 14 -5.42 -1.65 10.17
CA LEU A 14 -3.97 -1.70 10.42
C LEU A 14 -3.30 -2.89 9.75
N VAL A 15 -3.89 -4.09 9.88
CA VAL A 15 -3.36 -5.31 9.26
C VAL A 15 -3.41 -5.22 7.73
N LEU A 16 -4.53 -4.75 7.16
CA LEU A 16 -4.67 -4.57 5.71
C LEU A 16 -3.66 -3.55 5.16
N ASP A 17 -3.50 -2.41 5.84
CA ASP A 17 -2.54 -1.40 5.40
C ASP A 17 -1.10 -1.87 5.53
N LEU A 18 -0.73 -2.59 6.59
CA LEU A 18 0.61 -3.17 6.73
C LEU A 18 0.90 -4.22 5.66
N ALA A 19 -0.08 -5.11 5.36
CA ALA A 19 0.08 -6.14 4.34
C ALA A 19 0.24 -5.55 2.93
N LEU A 20 -0.48 -4.48 2.62
CA LEU A 20 -0.46 -3.82 1.30
C LEU A 20 0.65 -2.77 1.15
N SER A 21 1.17 -2.21 2.24
CA SER A 21 2.11 -1.08 2.21
C SER A 21 3.60 -1.48 2.32
N GLY A 22 3.90 -2.78 2.45
CA GLY A 22 5.27 -3.27 2.66
C GLY A 22 6.25 -2.80 1.58
N ASP A 23 5.86 -2.88 0.31
CA ASP A 23 6.70 -2.50 -0.82
C ASP A 23 6.99 -0.98 -0.84
N ASN A 24 6.00 -0.16 -0.50
CA ASN A 24 6.11 1.29 -0.48
C ASN A 24 7.05 1.78 0.65
N ALA A 25 7.04 1.10 1.80
CA ALA A 25 7.94 1.42 2.91
C ALA A 25 9.39 0.98 2.62
N LEU A 26 9.58 -0.16 1.96
CA LEU A 26 10.90 -0.66 1.54
C LEU A 26 11.55 0.29 0.53
N VAL A 27 10.82 0.76 -0.49
CA VAL A 27 11.34 1.70 -1.49
C VAL A 27 11.71 3.05 -0.85
N LEU A 28 10.84 3.59 0.02
CA LEU A 28 11.11 4.84 0.73
C LEU A 28 12.35 4.71 1.64
N GLY A 29 12.47 3.58 2.35
CA GLY A 29 13.61 3.27 3.21
C GLY A 29 14.92 3.13 2.43
N ALA A 30 14.87 2.47 1.27
CA ALA A 30 16.02 2.31 0.38
C ALA A 30 16.45 3.66 -0.22
N ALA A 31 15.51 4.49 -0.66
CA ALA A 31 15.79 5.82 -1.18
C ALA A 31 16.40 6.74 -0.11
N ALA A 32 15.95 6.63 1.14
CA ALA A 32 16.45 7.43 2.25
C ALA A 32 17.75 6.88 2.89
N ALA A 33 18.22 5.70 2.49
CA ALA A 33 19.37 5.02 3.12
C ALA A 33 20.70 5.76 2.95
N GLY A 34 20.86 6.54 1.87
CA GLY A 34 22.09 7.30 1.58
C GLY A 34 22.17 8.68 2.23
N LEU A 35 21.15 9.12 2.98
CA LEU A 35 21.09 10.47 3.54
C LEU A 35 21.72 10.57 4.94
N PRO A 36 22.35 11.72 5.29
CA PRO A 36 22.80 11.99 6.66
C PRO A 36 21.65 11.82 7.67
N GLN A 37 21.97 11.31 8.87
CA GLN A 37 20.99 10.96 9.94
C GLN A 37 19.88 12.00 10.13
N ARG A 38 20.24 13.28 10.12
CA ARG A 38 19.31 14.41 10.34
C ARG A 38 18.40 14.68 9.15
N GLN A 39 18.86 14.46 7.92
CA GLN A 39 18.08 14.62 6.69
C GLN A 39 17.20 13.39 6.40
N ARG A 40 17.67 12.20 6.78
CA ARG A 40 16.92 10.94 6.65
C ARG A 40 15.55 11.02 7.33
N TRP A 41 15.49 11.58 8.54
CA TRP A 41 14.22 11.78 9.24
C TRP A 41 13.25 12.69 8.48
N TYR A 42 13.73 13.80 7.92
CA TYR A 42 12.89 14.68 7.11
C TYR A 42 12.45 14.00 5.81
N ALA A 43 13.35 13.29 5.13
CA ALA A 43 13.01 12.55 3.91
C ALA A 43 11.96 11.46 4.18
N LEU A 44 12.10 10.70 5.26
CA LEU A 44 11.11 9.70 5.67
C LEU A 44 9.78 10.35 6.09
N PHE A 45 9.83 11.46 6.82
CA PHE A 45 8.62 12.15 7.29
C PHE A 45 7.85 12.78 6.14
N PHE A 46 8.49 13.63 5.33
CA PHE A 46 7.83 14.29 4.20
C PHE A 46 7.51 13.31 3.06
N GLY A 47 8.39 12.34 2.80
CA GLY A 47 8.15 11.30 1.80
C GLY A 47 7.03 10.35 2.23
N GLY A 48 7.01 9.92 3.49
CA GLY A 48 5.95 9.08 4.06
C GLY A 48 4.61 9.82 4.12
N ALA A 49 4.60 11.06 4.61
CA ALA A 49 3.38 11.88 4.64
C ALA A 49 2.85 12.14 3.22
N GLY A 50 3.72 12.49 2.27
CA GLY A 50 3.35 12.67 0.86
C GLY A 50 2.80 11.39 0.23
N ALA A 51 3.44 10.24 0.50
CA ALA A 51 2.97 8.94 0.02
C ALA A 51 1.57 8.58 0.56
N ILE A 52 1.31 8.82 1.85
CA ILE A 52 -0.01 8.60 2.46
C ILE A 52 -1.06 9.53 1.85
N VAL A 53 -0.76 10.83 1.70
CA VAL A 53 -1.68 11.80 1.08
C VAL A 53 -2.01 11.38 -0.34
N LEU A 54 -0.99 11.05 -1.14
CA LEU A 54 -1.18 10.60 -2.51
C LEU A 54 -2.00 9.30 -2.57
N ARG A 55 -1.76 8.37 -1.63
CA ARG A 55 -2.52 7.14 -1.50
C ARG A 55 -3.99 7.40 -1.20
N ILE A 56 -4.30 8.31 -0.28
CA ILE A 56 -5.68 8.69 0.04
C ILE A 56 -6.36 9.30 -1.19
N VAL A 57 -5.69 10.22 -1.88
CA VAL A 57 -6.22 10.86 -3.10
C VAL A 57 -6.49 9.82 -4.19
N PHE A 58 -5.51 8.98 -4.51
CA PHE A 58 -5.66 7.94 -5.54
C PHE A 58 -6.66 6.86 -5.16
N SER A 59 -6.70 6.43 -3.90
CA SER A 59 -7.68 5.43 -3.44
C SER A 59 -9.10 6.00 -3.47
N SER A 60 -9.27 7.29 -3.16
CA SER A 60 -10.57 7.97 -3.28
C SER A 60 -11.03 8.02 -4.74
N ILE A 61 -10.13 8.41 -5.65
CA ILE A 61 -10.42 8.39 -7.09
C ILE A 61 -10.73 6.96 -7.56
N ALA A 62 -9.90 5.99 -7.20
CA ALA A 62 -10.09 4.59 -7.57
C ALA A 62 -11.43 4.04 -7.07
N THR A 63 -11.86 4.40 -5.86
CA THR A 63 -13.18 4.00 -5.32
C THR A 63 -14.31 4.53 -6.19
N ILE A 64 -14.20 5.76 -6.71
CA ILE A 64 -15.18 6.31 -7.64
C ILE A 64 -15.20 5.50 -8.94
N VAL A 65 -14.02 5.21 -9.50
CA VAL A 65 -13.87 4.45 -10.75
C VAL A 65 -14.37 3.00 -10.59
N LEU A 66 -14.18 2.38 -9.42
CA LEU A 66 -14.64 1.02 -9.11
C LEU A 66 -16.16 0.86 -9.04
N ASN A 67 -16.94 1.95 -9.03
CA ASN A 67 -18.40 1.86 -9.19
C ASN A 67 -18.81 1.39 -10.59
N ILE A 68 -17.89 1.36 -11.56
CA ILE A 68 -18.15 0.79 -12.88
C ILE A 68 -18.33 -0.73 -12.74
N PRO A 69 -19.46 -1.30 -13.18
CA PRO A 69 -19.69 -2.73 -13.09
C PRO A 69 -18.61 -3.51 -13.85
N TRP A 70 -18.25 -4.69 -13.31
CA TRP A 70 -17.20 -5.58 -13.83
C TRP A 70 -15.76 -5.07 -13.73
N LEU A 71 -15.52 -3.78 -13.45
CA LEU A 71 -14.17 -3.25 -13.37
C LEU A 71 -13.38 -3.87 -12.21
N GLN A 72 -14.01 -4.04 -11.05
CA GLN A 72 -13.38 -4.70 -9.90
C GLN A 72 -12.98 -6.14 -10.24
N THR A 73 -13.84 -6.88 -10.93
CA THR A 73 -13.57 -8.26 -11.36
C THR A 73 -12.41 -8.33 -12.35
N ALA A 74 -12.39 -7.42 -13.34
CA ALA A 74 -11.29 -7.33 -14.29
C ALA A 74 -9.97 -6.98 -13.60
N GLY A 75 -9.99 -6.01 -12.66
CA GLY A 75 -8.83 -5.66 -11.84
C GLY A 75 -8.31 -6.84 -11.03
N ALA A 76 -9.20 -7.60 -10.39
CA ALA A 76 -8.81 -8.80 -9.62
C ALA A 76 -8.15 -9.87 -10.50
N LEU A 77 -8.68 -10.13 -11.70
CA LEU A 77 -8.08 -11.08 -12.66
C LEU A 77 -6.68 -10.62 -13.11
N ILE A 78 -6.53 -9.34 -13.45
CA ILE A 78 -5.22 -8.78 -13.83
C ILE A 78 -4.21 -8.93 -12.70
N LEU A 79 -4.60 -8.56 -11.47
CA LEU A 79 -3.73 -8.69 -10.30
C LEU A 79 -3.34 -10.14 -10.03
N MET A 80 -4.27 -11.10 -10.18
CA MET A 80 -3.99 -12.52 -10.03
C MET A 80 -2.94 -13.00 -11.05
N VAL A 81 -3.07 -12.59 -12.31
CA VAL A 81 -2.07 -12.91 -13.34
C VAL A 81 -0.71 -12.31 -13.00
N ILE A 82 -0.65 -11.05 -12.57
CA ILE A 82 0.61 -10.39 -12.16
C ILE A 82 1.24 -11.14 -10.98
N ALA A 83 0.44 -11.51 -9.97
CA ALA A 83 0.94 -12.23 -8.80
C ALA A 83 1.55 -13.60 -9.17
N VAL A 84 0.88 -14.37 -10.02
CA VAL A 84 1.40 -15.66 -10.51
C VAL A 84 2.67 -15.45 -11.33
N ARG A 85 2.70 -14.46 -12.22
CA ARG A 85 3.90 -14.15 -13.02
C ARG A 85 5.08 -13.74 -12.16
N LEU A 86 4.87 -12.87 -11.18
CA LEU A 86 5.93 -12.44 -10.26
C LEU A 86 6.47 -13.60 -9.43
N LEU A 87 5.60 -14.52 -8.98
CA LEU A 87 6.02 -15.70 -8.25
C LEU A 87 6.82 -16.66 -9.14
N ALA A 88 6.39 -16.87 -10.39
CA ALA A 88 7.09 -17.71 -11.36
C ALA A 88 8.47 -17.13 -11.73
N GLU A 89 8.56 -15.83 -11.98
CA GLU A 89 9.83 -15.14 -12.26
C GLU A 89 10.81 -15.30 -11.09
N ARG A 90 10.36 -15.10 -9.85
CA ARG A 90 11.19 -15.31 -8.64
C ARG A 90 11.58 -16.77 -8.40
N ALA A 91 10.80 -17.73 -8.88
CA ALA A 91 11.13 -19.16 -8.76
C ALA A 91 12.12 -19.64 -9.85
N SER A 92 12.29 -18.87 -10.92
CA SER A 92 13.16 -19.20 -12.07
C SER A 92 14.54 -18.53 -12.05
N GLY A 93 14.81 -17.64 -11.08
CA GLY A 93 16.11 -17.02 -10.84
C GLY A 93 16.76 -17.54 -9.57
#